data_AF-A0A7R9TPR1-F1
#
_entry.id   AF-A0A7R9TPR1-F1
#
_cell.length_a   1.000
_cell.length_b   1.000
_cell.length_c   1.000
_cell.angle_alpha   90.00
_cell.angle_beta   90.00
_cell.angle_gamma   90.00
#
_symmetry.space_group_name_H-M   'P 1'
#
loop_
_entity.id
_entity.type
_entity.pdbx_description
1 polymer ?
#
loop_
_entity_poly.entity_id
_entity_poly.type
_entity_poly.pdbx_seq_one_letter_code
_entity_poly.pdbx_strand_id
1 'polypeptide(L)'
;MSSSSQSQFLNDPNAAVCEMLTSLVRSHPDAALLDGFPDVKVVVRAARDPDPDKVALISGGGSGHEPSHAGFVGAGMLDAAVCGDVFASPSVAAVLAAIRHVTGPAGCLLIVKNYTGDRLNFGLAAERAKLEGYAVEMCVVADDCALPPPLGIAGRRGLAGTLFVHKCAGAAAAAGMD
;
A
#
# COMPACT_ATOMS: atom_id res chain seq x y z
N MET A 1 -36.43 -18.41 -9.75
CA MET A 1 -34.97 -18.55 -9.89
C MET A 1 -34.48 -17.29 -10.59
N SER A 2 -33.93 -16.34 -9.82
CA SER A 2 -33.39 -15.10 -10.38
C SER A 2 -32.06 -15.43 -11.06
N SER A 3 -31.96 -15.19 -12.37
CA SER A 3 -30.72 -15.27 -13.11
C SER A 3 -29.81 -14.12 -12.66
N SER A 4 -28.72 -14.44 -11.97
CA SER A 4 -27.65 -13.48 -11.76
C SER A 4 -27.03 -13.16 -13.12
N SER A 5 -27.28 -11.96 -13.66
CA SER A 5 -26.45 -11.44 -14.75
C SER A 5 -25.02 -11.31 -14.22
N GLN A 6 -24.07 -12.09 -14.75
CA GLN A 6 -22.67 -11.96 -14.36
C GLN A 6 -22.12 -10.68 -15.01
N SER A 7 -22.09 -9.59 -14.24
CA SER A 7 -21.67 -8.25 -14.70
C SER A 7 -20.16 -8.01 -14.56
N GLN A 8 -19.41 -9.01 -14.10
CA GLN A 8 -17.98 -8.91 -13.74
C GLN A 8 -17.18 -10.00 -14.44
N PHE A 9 -16.03 -9.63 -15.00
CA PHE A 9 -15.07 -10.55 -15.60
C PHE A 9 -14.16 -11.13 -14.51
N LEU A 10 -14.68 -12.09 -13.75
CA LEU A 10 -13.95 -12.78 -12.69
C LEU A 10 -14.08 -14.28 -12.86
N ASN A 11 -13.01 -15.00 -12.51
CA ASN A 11 -13.05 -16.46 -12.37
C ASN A 11 -13.67 -16.79 -10.99
N ASP A 12 -12.85 -16.99 -9.96
CA ASP A 12 -13.29 -17.10 -8.56
C ASP A 12 -13.18 -15.72 -7.87
N PRO A 13 -14.28 -15.17 -7.33
CA PRO A 13 -14.25 -13.93 -6.56
C PRO A 13 -13.24 -13.93 -5.40
N ASN A 14 -12.97 -15.08 -4.78
CA ASN A 14 -11.99 -15.19 -3.70
C ASN A 14 -10.54 -15.13 -4.20
N ALA A 15 -10.31 -15.50 -5.47
CA ALA A 15 -9.00 -15.45 -6.10
C ALA A 15 -8.75 -14.12 -6.85
N ALA A 16 -9.76 -13.27 -7.00
CA ALA A 16 -9.73 -12.08 -7.84
C ALA A 16 -8.50 -11.17 -7.60
N VAL A 17 -8.18 -10.89 -6.33
CA VAL A 17 -7.03 -10.06 -5.97
C VAL A 17 -5.72 -10.74 -6.36
N CYS A 18 -5.58 -12.03 -6.07
CA CYS A 18 -4.37 -12.79 -6.38
C CYS A 18 -4.13 -12.91 -7.89
N GLU A 19 -5.19 -13.19 -8.66
CA GLU A 19 -5.12 -13.25 -10.12
C GLU A 19 -4.74 -11.89 -10.72
N MET A 20 -5.36 -10.81 -10.24
CA MET A 20 -5.06 -9.45 -10.66
C MET A 20 -3.59 -9.08 -10.38
N LEU A 21 -3.10 -9.33 -9.16
CA LEU A 21 -1.71 -9.03 -8.79
C LEU A 21 -0.71 -9.87 -9.58
N THR A 22 -1.04 -11.14 -9.84
CA THR A 22 -0.24 -12.02 -10.71
C THR A 22 -0.16 -11.45 -12.12
N SER A 23 -1.28 -10.97 -12.66
CA SER A 23 -1.32 -10.35 -13.98
C SER A 23 -0.54 -9.04 -14.04
N LEU A 24 -0.63 -8.22 -12.99
CA LEU A 24 0.09 -6.95 -12.87
C LEU A 24 1.60 -7.17 -13.01
N VAL A 25 2.19 -8.05 -12.18
CA VAL A 25 3.65 -8.28 -12.19
C VAL A 25 4.12 -9.02 -13.45
N ARG A 26 3.25 -9.82 -14.08
CA ARG A 26 3.57 -10.43 -15.38
C ARG A 26 3.59 -9.42 -16.53
N SER A 27 2.84 -8.34 -16.40
CA SER A 27 2.75 -7.27 -17.40
C SER A 27 3.76 -6.15 -17.18
N HIS A 28 4.36 -6.07 -15.97
CA HIS A 28 5.29 -5.02 -15.56
C HIS A 28 6.55 -5.67 -14.96
N PRO A 29 7.59 -5.93 -15.78
CA PRO A 29 8.81 -6.62 -15.34
C PRO A 29 9.61 -5.91 -14.24
N ASP A 30 9.32 -4.64 -14.00
CA ASP A 30 9.87 -3.80 -12.94
C ASP A 30 9.15 -3.94 -11.59
N ALA A 31 8.09 -4.75 -11.53
CA ALA A 31 7.36 -5.10 -10.32
C ALA A 31 7.43 -6.61 -10.03
N ALA A 32 7.44 -6.96 -8.74
CA ALA A 32 7.47 -8.34 -8.26
C ALA A 32 6.50 -8.54 -7.08
N LEU A 33 6.10 -9.78 -6.84
CA LEU A 33 5.39 -10.17 -5.63
C LEU A 33 6.40 -10.56 -4.56
N LEU A 34 6.19 -10.09 -3.34
CA LEU A 34 7.01 -10.47 -2.18
C LEU A 34 6.83 -11.95 -1.83
N ASP A 35 7.86 -12.56 -1.25
CA ASP A 35 7.80 -13.91 -0.71
C ASP A 35 6.68 -14.04 0.33
N GLY A 36 5.97 -15.18 0.28
CA GLY A 36 4.78 -15.44 1.10
C GLY A 36 3.45 -15.19 0.39
N PHE A 37 3.45 -14.78 -0.89
CA PHE A 37 2.26 -14.81 -1.73
C PHE A 37 1.71 -16.25 -1.84
N PRO A 38 0.38 -16.49 -1.76
CA PRO A 38 -0.71 -15.51 -1.78
C PRO A 38 -1.14 -14.91 -0.43
N ASP A 39 -0.58 -15.35 0.69
CA ASP A 39 -0.95 -14.86 2.02
C ASP A 39 -0.38 -13.46 2.32
N VAL A 40 0.76 -13.14 1.71
CA VAL A 40 1.42 -11.82 1.74
C VAL A 40 1.27 -11.17 0.37
N LYS A 41 0.19 -10.40 0.19
CA LYS A 41 -0.13 -9.69 -1.05
C LYS A 41 0.59 -8.34 -1.11
N VAL A 42 1.90 -8.38 -1.31
CA VAL A 42 2.75 -7.17 -1.41
C VAL A 42 3.39 -7.12 -2.78
N VAL A 43 3.20 -5.99 -3.47
CA VAL A 43 3.91 -5.67 -4.71
C VAL A 43 5.10 -4.79 -4.36
N VAL A 44 6.27 -5.15 -4.86
CA VAL A 44 7.54 -4.44 -4.65
C VAL A 44 8.19 -4.15 -6.00
N ARG A 45 9.17 -3.25 -6.04
CA ARG A 45 10.03 -3.10 -7.20
C ARG A 45 10.87 -4.36 -7.43
N ALA A 46 10.96 -4.83 -8.67
CA ALA A 46 11.78 -5.98 -9.04
C ALA A 46 13.29 -5.67 -9.05
N ALA A 47 13.67 -4.40 -9.23
CA ALA A 47 15.06 -3.97 -9.18
C ALA A 47 15.64 -4.19 -7.78
N ARG A 48 16.69 -5.03 -7.70
CA ARG A 48 17.23 -5.62 -6.47
C ARG A 48 17.97 -4.67 -5.52
N ASP A 49 18.34 -3.48 -5.98
CA ASP A 49 18.98 -2.47 -5.14
C ASP A 49 18.05 -1.26 -4.97
N PRO A 50 17.16 -1.26 -3.96
CA PRO A 50 16.71 -0.01 -3.39
C PRO A 50 17.95 0.76 -2.93
N ASP A 51 18.06 2.02 -3.33
CA ASP A 51 19.10 2.91 -2.81
C ASP A 51 19.02 2.92 -1.28
N PRO A 52 20.01 2.35 -0.55
CA PRO A 52 19.92 2.17 0.89
C PRO A 52 19.90 3.51 1.64
N ASP A 53 20.34 4.58 0.99
CA ASP A 53 20.40 5.92 1.54
C ASP A 53 19.10 6.70 1.30
N LYS A 54 18.11 6.08 0.65
CA LYS A 54 16.81 6.67 0.34
C LYS A 54 15.74 6.21 1.33
N VAL A 55 14.93 7.14 1.84
CA VAL A 55 13.71 6.80 2.61
C VAL A 55 12.78 5.92 1.77
N ALA A 56 12.45 4.74 2.27
CA ALA A 56 11.55 3.82 1.57
C ALA A 56 10.09 4.27 1.71
N LEU A 57 9.30 4.16 0.64
CA LEU A 57 7.90 4.56 0.65
C LEU A 57 6.97 3.35 0.51
N ILE A 58 6.08 3.21 1.49
CA ILE A 58 5.12 2.12 1.55
C ILE A 58 3.71 2.69 1.64
N SER A 59 2.80 2.16 0.84
CA SER A 59 1.37 2.44 0.97
C SER A 59 0.56 1.15 0.85
N GLY A 60 -0.75 1.24 0.99
CA GLY A 60 -1.62 0.08 0.88
C GLY A 60 -3.05 0.35 1.31
N GLY A 61 -3.83 -0.73 1.32
CA GLY A 61 -5.25 -0.72 1.63
C GLY A 61 -5.98 -1.86 0.92
N GLY A 62 -7.30 -1.89 1.04
CA GLY A 62 -8.12 -2.85 0.31
C GLY A 62 -8.03 -2.70 -1.20
N SER A 63 -8.12 -3.85 -1.90
CA SER A 63 -8.26 -3.90 -3.35
C SER A 63 -9.62 -3.38 -3.83
N GLY A 64 -9.75 -3.15 -5.13
CA GLY A 64 -10.94 -2.52 -5.74
C GLY A 64 -10.78 -1.02 -5.96
N HIS A 65 -9.57 -0.48 -5.78
CA HIS A 65 -9.21 0.93 -6.00
C HIS A 65 -8.10 1.07 -7.04
N GLU A 66 -7.83 0.02 -7.81
CA GLU A 66 -6.77 -0.01 -8.80
C GLU A 66 -6.90 1.18 -9.79
N PRO A 67 -5.78 1.85 -10.14
CA PRO A 67 -4.38 1.46 -9.91
C PRO A 67 -3.85 1.67 -8.48
N SER A 68 -4.63 2.26 -7.57
CA SER A 68 -4.21 2.41 -6.17
C SER A 68 -4.13 1.05 -5.47
N HIS A 69 -2.98 0.61 -4.94
CA HIS A 69 -1.67 1.28 -4.89
C HIS A 69 -0.58 0.58 -5.68
N ALA A 70 -0.80 -0.68 -6.05
CA ALA A 70 0.20 -1.51 -6.72
C ALA A 70 0.66 -0.94 -8.07
N GLY A 71 -0.20 -0.21 -8.79
CA GLY A 71 0.16 0.47 -10.02
C GLY A 71 1.07 1.69 -9.84
N PHE A 72 1.35 2.09 -8.60
CA PHE A 72 2.24 3.21 -8.26
C PHE A 72 3.57 2.76 -7.64
N VAL A 73 3.84 1.45 -7.63
CA VAL A 73 5.15 0.90 -7.26
C VAL A 73 6.11 1.14 -8.41
N GLY A 74 7.19 1.89 -8.16
CA GLY A 74 8.12 2.30 -9.22
C GLY A 74 9.07 3.43 -8.81
N ALA A 75 10.01 3.75 -9.70
CA ALA A 75 10.99 4.82 -9.45
C ALA A 75 10.31 6.19 -9.25
N GLY A 76 10.72 6.90 -8.20
CA GLY A 76 10.17 8.22 -7.85
C GLY A 76 8.73 8.21 -7.32
N MET A 77 8.22 7.02 -6.93
CA MET A 77 6.93 6.79 -6.26
C MET A 77 7.12 5.74 -5.14
N LEU A 78 6.26 4.72 -5.04
CA LEU A 78 6.29 3.73 -3.96
C LEU A 78 7.36 2.66 -4.19
N ASP A 79 7.97 2.18 -3.11
CA ASP A 79 8.85 1.02 -3.10
C ASP A 79 8.07 -0.28 -2.85
N ALA A 80 6.98 -0.19 -2.09
CA ALA A 80 6.04 -1.29 -1.87
C ALA A 80 4.58 -0.83 -1.77
N ALA A 81 3.67 -1.68 -2.24
CA ALA A 81 2.23 -1.55 -2.05
C ALA A 81 1.68 -2.83 -1.39
N VAL A 82 1.01 -2.65 -0.25
CA VAL A 82 0.39 -3.75 0.52
C VAL A 82 -1.09 -3.83 0.17
N CYS A 83 -1.51 -4.92 -0.46
CA CYS A 83 -2.87 -5.13 -0.95
C CYS A 83 -3.66 -6.00 0.02
N GLY A 84 -4.79 -5.49 0.51
CA GLY A 84 -5.76 -6.29 1.25
C GLY A 84 -6.76 -6.98 0.33
N ASP A 85 -7.77 -7.62 0.92
CA ASP A 85 -8.93 -8.09 0.17
C ASP A 85 -9.76 -6.92 -0.35
N VAL A 86 -10.77 -7.20 -1.17
CA VAL A 86 -11.64 -6.18 -1.76
C VAL A 86 -12.28 -5.33 -0.64
N PHE A 87 -11.97 -4.04 -0.62
CA PHE A 87 -12.40 -3.05 0.38
C PHE A 87 -12.01 -3.34 1.84
N ALA A 88 -11.04 -4.21 2.09
CA ALA A 88 -10.55 -4.53 3.43
C ALA A 88 -9.06 -4.19 3.58
N SER A 89 -8.68 -3.51 4.67
CA SER A 89 -7.27 -3.22 4.96
C SER A 89 -6.42 -4.50 4.92
N PRO A 90 -5.17 -4.44 4.42
CA PRO A 90 -4.24 -5.54 4.54
C PRO A 90 -3.96 -5.88 6.01
N SER A 91 -3.48 -7.10 6.25
CA SER A 91 -3.10 -7.56 7.58
C SER A 91 -1.85 -6.86 8.10
N VAL A 92 -1.73 -6.77 9.43
CA VAL A 92 -0.52 -6.27 10.11
C VAL A 92 0.73 -7.03 9.69
N ALA A 93 0.60 -8.35 9.49
CA ALA A 93 1.70 -9.21 9.07
C ALA A 93 2.21 -8.85 7.66
N ALA A 94 1.30 -8.57 6.72
CA ALA A 94 1.68 -8.16 5.37
C ALA A 94 2.34 -6.77 5.35
N VAL A 95 1.84 -5.81 6.14
CA VAL A 95 2.48 -4.49 6.26
C VAL A 95 3.87 -4.60 6.87
N LEU A 96 4.02 -5.39 7.94
CA LEU A 96 5.31 -5.63 8.58
C LEU A 96 6.30 -6.34 7.64
N ALA A 97 5.84 -7.28 6.82
CA ALA A 97 6.66 -7.93 5.80
C ALA A 97 7.17 -6.93 4.76
N ALA A 98 6.33 -5.98 4.32
CA ALA A 98 6.74 -4.92 3.41
C ALA A 98 7.80 -4.01 4.05
N ILE A 99 7.61 -3.57 5.29
CA ILE A 99 8.58 -2.74 6.03
C ILE A 99 9.93 -3.45 6.09
N ARG A 100 9.96 -4.70 6.55
CA ARG A 100 11.20 -5.48 6.66
C ARG A 100 11.92 -5.64 5.33
N HIS A 101 11.17 -5.71 4.22
CA HIS A 101 11.72 -5.96 2.91
C HIS A 101 12.36 -4.71 2.29
N VAL A 102 11.72 -3.53 2.40
CA VAL A 102 12.16 -2.33 1.68
C VAL A 102 12.88 -1.29 2.53
N THR A 103 12.78 -1.37 3.86
CA THR A 103 13.34 -0.34 4.74
C THR A 103 14.84 -0.52 4.96
N GLY A 104 15.63 0.43 4.46
CA GLY A 104 17.07 0.56 4.71
C GLY A 104 17.40 1.49 5.89
N PRO A 105 18.69 1.86 6.06
CA PRO A 105 19.15 2.76 7.12
C PRO A 105 18.46 4.13 7.17
N ALA A 106 18.04 4.67 6.02
CA ALA A 106 17.28 5.93 5.94
C ALA A 106 15.84 5.82 6.48
N GLY A 107 15.37 4.62 6.82
CA GLY A 107 14.02 4.39 7.35
C GLY A 107 12.95 4.34 6.27
N CYS A 108 11.69 4.36 6.69
CA CYS A 108 10.55 4.38 5.77
C CYS A 108 9.40 5.27 6.23
N LEU A 109 8.64 5.73 5.24
CA LEU A 109 7.40 6.45 5.42
C LEU A 109 6.21 5.59 4.97
N LEU A 110 5.31 5.32 5.89
CA LEU A 110 4.01 4.72 5.62
C LEU A 110 3.02 5.81 5.21
N ILE A 111 2.53 5.77 3.98
CA ILE A 111 1.49 6.68 3.48
C ILE A 111 0.15 5.98 3.58
N VAL A 112 -0.69 6.38 4.53
CA VAL A 112 -1.88 5.63 4.97
C VAL A 112 -3.14 6.45 4.73
N LYS A 113 -4.13 5.89 4.02
CA LYS A 113 -5.44 6.54 3.86
C LYS A 113 -6.18 6.55 5.20
N ASN A 114 -6.89 7.62 5.52
CA ASN A 114 -7.61 7.73 6.79
C ASN A 114 -8.90 6.90 6.82
N TYR A 115 -8.73 5.58 6.90
CA TYR A 115 -9.76 4.60 7.26
C TYR A 115 -9.35 3.90 8.55
N THR A 116 -10.33 3.54 9.38
CA THR A 116 -10.08 2.92 10.69
C THR A 116 -9.21 1.66 10.58
N GLY A 117 -9.56 0.74 9.67
CA GLY A 117 -8.80 -0.49 9.46
C GLY A 117 -7.37 -0.23 9.00
N ASP A 118 -7.19 0.66 8.01
CA ASP A 118 -5.87 1.03 7.50
C ASP A 118 -5.01 1.64 8.61
N ARG A 119 -5.54 2.60 9.39
CA ARG A 119 -4.79 3.23 10.50
C ARG A 119 -4.39 2.25 11.59
N LEU A 120 -5.29 1.35 11.97
CA LEU A 120 -5.00 0.35 13.01
C LEU A 120 -3.95 -0.65 12.54
N ASN A 121 -4.10 -1.19 11.32
CA ASN A 121 -3.19 -2.24 10.84
C ASN A 121 -1.80 -1.70 10.49
N PHE A 122 -1.72 -0.54 9.83
CA PHE A 122 -0.44 0.10 9.54
C PHE A 122 0.23 0.65 10.80
N GLY A 123 -0.54 1.26 11.71
CA GLY A 123 -0.02 1.74 12.99
C GLY A 123 0.57 0.61 13.84
N LEU A 124 -0.14 -0.52 13.96
CA LEU A 124 0.38 -1.67 14.71
C LEU A 124 1.62 -2.30 14.04
N ALA A 125 1.67 -2.33 12.71
CA ALA A 125 2.86 -2.79 12.00
C ALA A 125 4.05 -1.84 12.20
N ALA A 126 3.83 -0.52 12.18
CA ALA A 126 4.86 0.48 12.45
C ALA A 126 5.45 0.32 13.85
N GLU A 127 4.61 0.18 14.87
CA GLU A 127 5.07 0.00 16.25
C GLU A 127 5.86 -1.32 16.42
N ARG A 128 5.45 -2.41 15.78
CA ARG A 128 6.22 -3.65 15.76
C ARG A 128 7.57 -3.49 15.06
N ALA A 129 7.60 -2.82 13.92
CA ALA A 129 8.84 -2.57 13.19
C ALA A 129 9.82 -1.68 13.98
N LYS A 130 9.31 -0.66 14.70
CA LYS A 130 10.14 0.16 15.60
C LYS A 130 10.77 -0.67 16.72
N LEU A 131 10.04 -1.63 17.29
CA LEU A 131 10.58 -2.58 18.28
C LEU A 131 11.67 -3.50 17.69
N GLU A 132 11.67 -3.72 16.37
CA GLU A 132 12.69 -4.47 15.64
C GLU A 132 13.88 -3.58 15.22
N GLY A 133 13.84 -2.28 15.51
CA GLY A 133 14.92 -1.33 15.21
C GLY A 133 14.78 -0.57 13.89
N TYR A 134 13.67 -0.72 13.18
CA TYR A 134 13.41 0.07 11.97
C TYR A 134 12.97 1.50 12.31
N ALA A 135 13.52 2.49 11.61
CA ALA A 135 13.00 3.86 11.62
C ALA A 135 11.75 3.92 10.72
N VAL A 136 10.58 4.19 11.31
CA VAL A 136 9.30 4.20 10.60
C VAL A 136 8.46 5.39 11.02
N GLU A 137 8.09 6.22 10.05
CA GLU A 137 7.13 7.30 10.21
C GLU A 137 5.83 7.02 9.44
N MET A 138 4.73 7.68 9.85
CA MET A 138 3.42 7.47 9.23
C MET A 138 2.74 8.80 8.88
N CYS A 139 2.44 8.98 7.60
CA CYS A 139 1.63 10.09 7.08
C CYS A 139 0.20 9.62 6.82
N VAL A 140 -0.78 10.20 7.51
CA VAL A 140 -2.20 9.90 7.33
C VAL A 140 -2.83 10.91 6.35
N VAL A 141 -3.37 10.40 5.23
CA VAL A 141 -4.03 11.20 4.20
C VAL A 141 -5.53 11.27 4.47
N ALA A 142 -6.07 12.49 4.58
CA ALA A 142 -7.45 12.79 4.95
C ALA A 142 -8.03 13.93 4.08
N ASP A 143 -7.87 13.81 2.76
CA ASP A 143 -8.19 14.85 1.76
C ASP A 143 -9.69 15.03 1.49
N ASP A 144 -10.53 14.07 1.85
CA ASP A 144 -11.95 14.12 1.54
C ASP A 144 -12.70 15.25 2.26
N CYS A 145 -13.15 16.24 1.48
CA CYS A 145 -13.92 17.38 1.98
C CYS A 145 -15.44 17.20 1.90
N ALA A 146 -15.94 16.03 1.46
CA ALA A 146 -17.37 15.80 1.27
C ALA A 146 -18.17 15.62 2.56
N LEU A 147 -17.51 15.25 3.67
CA LEU A 147 -18.18 14.98 4.94
C LEU A 147 -18.53 16.28 5.68
N PRO A 148 -19.82 16.55 5.95
CA PRO A 148 -20.20 17.65 6.83
C PRO A 148 -19.85 17.31 8.29
N PRO A 149 -19.55 18.30 9.15
CA PRO A 149 -19.41 18.07 10.58
C PRO A 149 -20.70 17.47 11.20
N PRO A 150 -20.58 16.54 12.16
CA PRO A 150 -19.36 15.99 12.74
C PRO A 150 -18.70 14.90 11.86
N LEU A 151 -17.38 14.94 11.74
CA LEU A 151 -16.57 14.14 10.79
C LEU A 151 -16.38 12.65 11.16
N GLY A 152 -17.28 12.08 11.96
CA GLY A 152 -17.17 10.71 12.47
C GLY A 152 -15.95 10.48 13.38
N ILE A 153 -15.73 9.22 13.78
CA ILE A 153 -14.66 8.85 14.74
C ILE A 153 -13.27 9.01 14.11
N ALA A 154 -13.11 8.66 12.84
CA ALA A 154 -11.81 8.67 12.15
C ALA A 154 -11.46 10.05 11.55
N GLY A 155 -12.44 10.94 11.33
CA GLY A 155 -12.26 12.17 10.58
C GLY A 155 -12.49 11.99 9.07
N ARG A 156 -11.96 12.93 8.27
CA ARG A 156 -12.05 12.92 6.80
C ARG A 156 -11.37 11.69 6.20
N ARG A 157 -11.97 11.07 5.19
CA ARG A 157 -11.39 9.91 4.49
C ARG A 157 -10.15 10.32 3.68
N GLY A 158 -9.26 9.37 3.43
CA GLY A 158 -8.21 9.50 2.42
C GLY A 158 -8.70 8.94 1.09
N LEU A 159 -8.70 9.74 0.02
CA LEU A 159 -9.16 9.38 -1.32
C LEU A 159 -8.05 9.63 -2.34
N ALA A 160 -8.41 10.17 -3.52
CA ALA A 160 -7.50 10.34 -4.66
C ALA A 160 -6.33 11.29 -4.37
N GLY A 161 -6.45 12.20 -3.39
CA GLY A 161 -5.36 13.07 -2.96
C GLY A 161 -4.11 12.29 -2.51
N THR A 162 -4.28 11.03 -2.08
CA THR A 162 -3.20 10.12 -1.71
C THR A 162 -2.16 9.94 -2.83
N LEU A 163 -2.59 9.94 -4.10
CA LEU A 163 -1.69 9.83 -5.25
C LEU A 163 -0.64 10.96 -5.28
N PHE A 164 -1.06 12.19 -4.97
CA PHE A 164 -0.14 13.33 -4.95
C PHE A 164 0.86 13.21 -3.80
N VAL A 165 0.45 12.65 -2.65
CA VAL A 165 1.35 12.37 -1.54
C VAL A 165 2.40 11.34 -1.96
N HIS A 166 2.01 10.25 -2.64
CA HIS A 166 2.97 9.28 -3.18
C HIS A 166 3.97 9.94 -4.13
N LYS A 167 3.50 10.78 -5.06
CA LYS A 167 4.36 11.39 -6.08
C LYS A 167 5.32 12.42 -5.51
N CYS A 168 4.86 13.24 -4.56
CA CYS A 168 5.67 14.27 -3.91
C CYS A 168 6.70 13.63 -2.97
N ALA A 169 6.26 12.73 -2.09
CA ALA A 169 7.17 12.00 -1.21
C ALA A 169 8.18 11.18 -2.00
N GLY A 170 7.74 10.50 -3.08
CA GLY A 170 8.62 9.70 -3.94
C GLY A 170 9.69 10.51 -4.64
N ALA A 171 9.35 11.74 -5.06
CA ALA A 171 10.33 12.66 -5.63
C ALA A 171 11.31 13.19 -4.57
N ALA A 172 10.81 13.55 -3.38
CA ALA A 172 11.64 14.03 -2.27
C ALA A 172 12.62 12.94 -1.79
N ALA A 173 12.12 11.73 -1.58
CA ALA A 173 12.94 10.58 -1.22
C ALA A 173 14.00 10.32 -2.30
N ALA A 174 13.64 10.28 -3.59
CA ALA A 174 14.59 10.10 -4.69
C ALA A 174 15.63 11.23 -4.81
N ALA A 175 15.39 12.39 -4.20
CA ALA A 175 16.34 13.50 -4.11
C ALA A 175 17.21 13.46 -2.83
N GLY A 176 17.06 12.43 -1.99
CA GLY A 176 17.83 12.24 -0.76
C GLY A 176 17.35 13.08 0.42
N MET A 177 16.08 13.50 0.43
CA MET A 177 15.48 14.22 1.56
C MET A 177 15.06 13.23 2.67
N ASP A 178 15.26 13.63 3.92
CA ASP A 178 14.98 12.86 5.14
C ASP A 178 13.66 13.24 5.84
#